data_AF-A0A937J046-F1
#
_entry.id   AF-A0A937J046-F1
#
_cell.length_a   1.000
_cell.length_b   1.000
_cell.length_c   1.000
_cell.angle_alpha   90.00
_cell.angle_beta   90.00
_cell.angle_gamma   90.00
#
_symmetry.space_group_name_H-M   'P 1'
#
loop_
_entity.id
_entity.type
_entity.pdbx_description
1 polymer ?
#
loop_
_entity_poly.entity_id
_entity_poly.type
_entity_poly.pdbx_seq_one_letter_code
_entity_poly.pdbx_strand_id
1 'polypeptide(L)'
;MVESITVVQTNWQLDEGVIKSVRMPVFVQEQQVPYEIDFDSNDANAVHWLAFSDDNIPLGTARLLKDGHFGRMAVIKMYRNQGIGRSIIQTAMDYASSVGMESIYLNSQLQAKTFYEGLGFKEYGDVFLEANIEHVSMSKKLRSI
;
A
#
# COMPACT_ATOMS: atom_id res chain seq x y z
N MET A 1 -6.66 8.96 19.49
CA MET A 1 -7.02 8.95 18.06
C MET A 1 -6.00 9.79 17.34
N VAL A 2 -5.62 9.43 16.12
CA VAL A 2 -4.74 10.30 15.31
C VAL A 2 -5.54 11.55 14.93
N GLU A 3 -5.04 12.74 15.27
CA GLU A 3 -5.75 14.01 15.03
C GLU A 3 -5.61 14.45 13.57
N SER A 4 -4.42 14.31 12.99
CA SER A 4 -4.18 14.52 11.56
C SER A 4 -3.22 13.47 10.97
N ILE A 5 -3.35 13.24 9.67
CA ILE A 5 -2.55 12.28 8.91
C ILE A 5 -1.83 13.04 7.79
N THR A 6 -0.51 13.06 7.85
CA THR A 6 0.32 13.57 6.76
C THR A 6 0.85 12.42 5.93
N VAL A 7 0.63 12.44 4.62
CA VAL A 7 1.17 11.44 3.69
C VAL A 7 2.24 12.08 2.84
N VAL A 8 3.45 11.53 2.87
CA VAL A 8 4.59 11.99 2.07
C VAL A 8 5.00 10.93 1.06
N GLN A 9 5.30 11.38 -0.17
CA GLN A 9 5.93 10.53 -1.18
C GLN A 9 7.43 10.43 -0.88
N THR A 10 7.98 9.23 -1.00
CA THR A 10 9.41 8.95 -0.81
C THR A 10 9.89 7.83 -1.75
N ASN A 11 11.14 7.39 -1.58
CA ASN A 11 11.74 6.24 -2.22
C ASN A 11 12.52 5.40 -1.20
N TRP A 12 12.96 4.24 -1.65
CA TRP A 12 13.67 3.30 -0.80
C TRP A 12 15.00 3.86 -0.27
N GLN A 13 15.78 4.56 -1.10
CA GLN A 13 17.10 5.05 -0.75
C GLN A 13 17.07 6.11 0.36
N LEU A 14 15.98 6.89 0.44
CA LEU A 14 15.82 7.93 1.45
C LEU A 14 15.29 7.37 2.77
N ASP A 15 14.27 6.50 2.73
CA ASP A 15 13.47 6.14 3.92
C ASP A 15 13.34 4.64 4.17
N GLU A 16 14.27 3.81 3.67
CA GLU A 16 14.27 2.35 3.89
C GLU A 16 13.99 1.96 5.35
N GLY A 17 14.65 2.63 6.30
CA GLY A 17 14.48 2.35 7.73
C GLY A 17 13.06 2.58 8.23
N VAL A 18 12.39 3.65 7.75
CA VAL A 18 11.02 3.99 8.16
C VAL A 18 10.00 3.10 7.44
N ILE A 19 10.23 2.79 6.17
CA ILE A 19 9.40 1.83 5.42
C ILE A 19 9.44 0.46 6.12
N LYS A 20 10.63 -0.01 6.49
CA LYS A 20 10.81 -1.26 7.24
C LYS A 20 10.15 -1.22 8.62
N SER A 21 10.23 -0.10 9.34
CA SER A 21 9.63 0.01 10.68
C SER A 21 8.10 -0.15 10.68
N VAL A 22 7.45 0.13 9.54
CA VAL A 22 6.01 -0.13 9.35
C VAL A 22 5.75 -1.54 8.79
N ARG A 23 6.51 -1.98 7.79
CA ARG A 23 6.25 -3.27 7.11
C ARG A 23 6.59 -4.49 7.96
N MET A 24 7.72 -4.46 8.68
CA MET A 24 8.15 -5.56 9.54
C MET A 24 7.08 -6.00 10.56
N PRO A 25 6.48 -5.10 11.37
CA PRO A 25 5.45 -5.52 12.33
C PRO A 25 4.17 -6.02 11.66
N VAL A 26 3.82 -5.52 10.47
CA VAL A 26 2.57 -5.90 9.79
C VAL A 26 2.72 -7.18 8.99
N PHE A 27 3.70 -7.27 8.09
CA PHE A 27 3.84 -8.40 7.19
C PHE A 27 4.61 -9.55 7.84
N VAL A 28 5.79 -9.28 8.41
CA VAL A 28 6.65 -10.35 8.94
C VAL A 28 6.15 -10.84 10.29
N GLN A 29 5.90 -9.95 11.25
CA GLN A 29 5.56 -10.35 12.62
C GLN A 29 4.08 -10.74 12.77
N GLU A 30 3.16 -9.95 12.22
CA GLU A 30 1.73 -10.21 12.36
C GLU A 30 1.21 -11.23 11.33
N GLN A 31 1.49 -11.02 10.04
CA GLN A 31 0.96 -11.87 8.97
C GLN A 31 1.85 -13.06 8.61
N GLN A 32 3.04 -13.16 9.21
CA GLN A 32 3.99 -14.27 8.98
C GLN A 32 4.42 -14.40 7.51
N VAL A 33 4.44 -13.29 6.77
CA VAL A 33 5.02 -13.23 5.42
C VAL A 33 6.55 -13.32 5.54
N PRO A 34 7.21 -14.25 4.82
CA PRO A 34 8.66 -14.34 4.84
C PRO A 34 9.34 -13.03 4.44
N TYR A 35 10.43 -12.68 5.13
CA TYR A 35 11.10 -11.38 4.95
C TYR A 35 11.51 -11.16 3.49
N GLU A 36 12.10 -12.16 2.86
CA GLU A 36 12.55 -12.15 1.47
C GLU A 36 11.41 -12.11 0.43
N ILE A 37 10.17 -12.43 0.83
CA ILE A 37 8.99 -12.27 -0.02
C ILE A 37 8.43 -10.86 0.09
N ASP A 38 8.40 -10.29 1.30
CA ASP A 38 7.97 -8.90 1.48
C ASP A 38 8.98 -7.95 0.82
N PHE A 39 10.25 -8.01 1.25
CA PHE A 39 11.33 -7.14 0.80
C PHE A 39 12.03 -7.71 -0.43
N ASP A 40 11.68 -7.17 -1.60
CA ASP A 40 12.07 -7.68 -2.90
C ASP A 40 12.95 -6.67 -3.68
N SER A 41 13.47 -7.08 -4.85
CA SER A 41 14.31 -6.23 -5.68
C SER A 41 13.59 -5.02 -6.31
N ASN A 42 12.25 -5.01 -6.31
CA ASN A 42 11.48 -3.90 -6.84
C ASN A 42 11.42 -2.71 -5.87
N ASP A 43 11.67 -2.92 -4.58
CA ASP A 43 11.65 -1.86 -3.58
C ASP A 43 12.56 -0.68 -3.97
N ALA A 44 13.76 -0.97 -4.48
CA ALA A 44 14.75 0.04 -4.87
C ALA A 44 14.31 0.93 -6.05
N ASN A 45 13.35 0.49 -6.87
CA ASN A 45 12.92 1.16 -8.10
C ASN A 45 11.49 1.71 -8.05
N ALA A 46 10.82 1.53 -6.91
CA ALA A 46 9.43 1.91 -6.73
C ALA A 46 9.27 3.30 -6.10
N VAL A 47 8.09 3.87 -6.29
CA VAL A 47 7.64 5.03 -5.51
C VAL A 47 6.98 4.52 -4.24
N HIS A 48 7.31 5.13 -3.10
CA HIS A 48 6.76 4.75 -1.81
C HIS A 48 6.01 5.91 -1.18
N TRP A 49 5.11 5.61 -0.25
CA TRP A 49 4.47 6.60 0.60
C TRP A 49 4.64 6.22 2.06
N LEU A 50 4.76 7.22 2.91
CA LEU A 50 4.72 7.10 4.36
C LEU A 50 3.63 8.00 4.91
N ALA A 51 2.81 7.44 5.79
CA ALA A 51 1.84 8.20 6.56
C ALA A 51 2.37 8.42 7.98
N PHE A 52 2.28 9.65 8.46
CA PHE A 52 2.71 10.06 9.80
C PHE A 52 1.57 10.70 10.58
N SER A 53 1.61 10.58 11.90
CA SER A 53 0.82 11.42 12.82
C SER A 53 1.44 12.81 12.96
N ASP A 54 0.73 13.71 13.65
CA ASP A 54 1.23 15.04 14.02
C ASP A 54 2.53 15.00 14.83
N ASP A 55 2.69 13.97 15.67
CA ASP A 55 3.91 13.72 16.46
C ASP A 55 5.04 13.05 15.65
N ASN A 56 4.96 13.03 14.31
CA ASN A 56 5.90 12.38 13.40
C ASN A 56 6.07 10.86 13.63
N ILE A 57 5.06 10.19 14.17
CA ILE A 57 5.08 8.73 14.32
C ILE A 57 4.69 8.09 12.99
N PRO A 58 5.48 7.17 12.41
CA PRO A 58 5.08 6.46 11.20
C PRO A 58 3.91 5.53 11.49
N LEU A 59 2.86 5.63 10.67
CA LEU A 59 1.59 4.93 10.87
C LEU A 59 1.31 3.88 9.79
N GLY A 60 1.75 4.15 8.57
CA GLY A 60 1.47 3.32 7.42
C GLY A 60 2.39 3.57 6.24
N THR A 61 2.45 2.65 5.30
CA THR A 61 3.23 2.75 4.07
C THR A 61 2.57 2.00 2.93
N ALA A 62 2.97 2.32 1.70
CA ALA A 62 2.65 1.56 0.49
C ALA A 62 3.68 1.81 -0.60
N ARG A 63 3.63 1.00 -1.65
CA ARG A 63 4.51 1.02 -2.81
C ARG A 63 3.71 1.03 -4.11
N LEU A 64 4.18 1.76 -5.11
CA LEU A 64 3.70 1.71 -6.50
C LEU A 64 4.87 1.45 -7.45
N LEU A 65 4.71 0.42 -8.27
CA LEU A 65 5.64 0.09 -9.35
C LEU A 65 5.33 0.87 -10.63
N LYS A 66 6.30 0.96 -11.53
CA LYS A 66 6.19 1.71 -12.79
C LYS A 66 5.11 1.19 -13.74
N ASP A 67 4.73 -0.06 -13.60
CA ASP A 67 3.69 -0.72 -14.39
C ASP A 67 2.27 -0.55 -13.79
N GLY A 68 2.15 0.20 -12.70
CA GLY A 68 0.89 0.47 -12.02
C GLY A 68 0.52 -0.53 -10.92
N HIS A 69 1.39 -1.50 -10.59
CA HIS A 69 1.14 -2.39 -9.46
C HIS A 69 1.33 -1.66 -8.12
N PHE A 70 0.22 -1.43 -7.44
CA PHE A 70 0.15 -0.92 -6.08
C PHE A 70 0.17 -2.08 -5.08
N GLY A 71 0.98 -1.97 -4.04
CA GLY A 71 1.14 -3.03 -3.06
C GLY A 71 1.89 -2.59 -1.83
N ARG A 72 2.27 -3.58 -1.00
CA ARG A 72 2.95 -3.36 0.28
C ARG A 72 2.21 -2.36 1.19
N MET A 73 0.88 -2.27 1.04
CA MET A 73 0.01 -1.43 1.87
C MET A 73 -0.02 -2.00 3.29
N ALA A 74 0.59 -1.29 4.22
CA ALA A 74 0.65 -1.66 5.63
C ALA A 74 0.20 -0.48 6.49
N VAL A 75 -0.65 -0.75 7.47
CA VAL A 75 -0.99 0.18 8.55
C VAL A 75 -0.80 -0.56 9.86
N ILE A 76 -0.04 0.06 10.77
CA ILE A 76 0.25 -0.52 12.09
C ILE A 76 -1.09 -0.80 12.80
N LYS A 77 -1.19 -1.98 13.42
CA LYS A 77 -2.45 -2.54 13.95
C LYS A 77 -3.25 -1.57 14.82
N MET A 78 -2.59 -0.86 15.73
CA MET A 78 -3.24 0.10 16.63
C MET A 78 -3.82 1.35 15.94
N TYR A 79 -3.39 1.65 14.71
CA TYR A 79 -3.83 2.81 13.94
C TYR A 79 -4.82 2.48 12.82
N ARG A 80 -5.17 1.19 12.63
CA ARG A 80 -6.14 0.78 11.60
C ARG A 80 -7.52 1.39 11.84
N ASN A 81 -8.32 1.45 10.77
CA ASN A 81 -9.68 2.01 10.77
C ASN A 81 -9.77 3.51 11.11
N GLN A 82 -8.66 4.26 11.00
CA GLN A 82 -8.61 5.71 11.22
C GLN A 82 -8.40 6.51 9.92
N GLY A 83 -8.68 5.92 8.75
CA GLY A 83 -8.57 6.59 7.45
C GLY A 83 -7.17 6.57 6.81
N ILE A 84 -6.13 6.11 7.51
CA ILE A 84 -4.73 6.13 7.05
C ILE A 84 -4.52 5.42 5.72
N GLY A 85 -5.01 4.17 5.58
CA GLY A 85 -4.89 3.42 4.34
C GLY A 85 -5.59 4.12 3.16
N ARG A 86 -6.73 4.78 3.43
CA ARG A 86 -7.45 5.58 2.42
C ARG A 86 -6.64 6.81 2.00
N SER A 87 -6.01 7.51 2.95
CA SER A 87 -5.14 8.65 2.64
C SER A 87 -3.97 8.22 1.75
N ILE A 88 -3.29 7.12 2.10
CA ILE A 88 -2.14 6.62 1.33
C ILE A 88 -2.52 6.29 -0.12
N ILE A 89 -3.55 5.46 -0.33
CA ILE A 89 -3.92 5.03 -1.69
C ILE A 89 -4.50 6.18 -2.52
N GLN A 90 -5.17 7.15 -1.90
CA GLN A 90 -5.63 8.33 -2.63
C GLN A 90 -4.44 9.14 -3.17
N THR A 91 -3.44 9.43 -2.33
CA THR A 91 -2.22 10.11 -2.78
C THR A 91 -1.48 9.31 -3.86
N ALA A 92 -1.45 7.99 -3.76
CA ALA A 92 -0.85 7.14 -4.79
C ALA A 92 -1.61 7.16 -6.12
N MET A 93 -2.95 7.16 -6.09
CA MET A 93 -3.79 7.29 -7.29
C MET A 93 -3.63 8.67 -7.94
N ASP A 94 -3.53 9.72 -7.14
CA ASP A 94 -3.32 11.09 -7.63
C ASP A 94 -1.95 11.21 -8.31
N TYR A 95 -0.91 10.64 -7.69
CA TYR A 95 0.42 10.55 -8.30
C TYR A 95 0.37 9.77 -9.62
N ALA A 96 -0.20 8.56 -9.62
CA ALA A 96 -0.30 7.72 -10.81
C ALA A 96 -1.02 8.43 -11.96
N SER A 97 -2.11 9.15 -11.67
CA SER A 97 -2.83 9.96 -12.66
C SER A 97 -1.95 11.09 -13.19
N SER A 98 -1.20 11.77 -12.33
CA SER A 98 -0.33 12.89 -12.73
C SER A 98 0.85 12.48 -13.61
N VAL A 99 1.31 11.22 -13.51
CA VAL A 99 2.36 10.65 -14.39
C VAL A 99 1.78 9.89 -15.59
N GLY A 100 0.47 10.01 -15.83
CA GLY A 100 -0.19 9.49 -17.02
C GLY A 100 -0.50 7.99 -17.00
N MET A 101 -0.53 7.35 -15.83
CA MET A 101 -1.00 5.96 -15.73
C MET A 101 -2.51 5.90 -15.99
N GLU A 102 -2.94 4.96 -16.84
CA GLU A 102 -4.36 4.77 -17.13
C GLU A 102 -5.08 3.94 -16.07
N SER A 103 -4.34 3.12 -15.31
CA SER A 103 -4.90 2.19 -14.33
C SER A 103 -3.90 1.85 -13.23
N ILE A 104 -4.42 1.47 -12.07
CA ILE A 104 -3.67 0.82 -10.99
C ILE A 104 -4.19 -0.60 -10.81
N TYR A 105 -3.27 -1.52 -10.52
CA TYR A 105 -3.51 -2.94 -10.26
C TYR A 105 -3.04 -3.29 -8.85
N LEU A 106 -3.68 -4.26 -8.21
CA LEU A 106 -3.23 -4.79 -6.92
C LEU A 106 -3.69 -6.24 -6.73
N ASN A 107 -2.94 -6.96 -5.90
CA ASN A 107 -3.37 -8.23 -5.34
C ASN A 107 -3.91 -7.94 -3.93
N SER A 108 -5.24 -7.90 -3.78
CA SER A 108 -5.86 -7.65 -2.48
C SER A 108 -5.92 -8.94 -1.70
N GLN A 109 -5.42 -8.95 -0.46
CA GLN A 109 -5.83 -9.97 0.50
C GLN A 109 -7.35 -9.99 0.60
N LEU A 110 -7.98 -11.16 0.68
CA LEU A 110 -9.46 -11.25 0.69
C LEU A 110 -10.10 -10.41 1.80
N GLN A 111 -9.46 -10.34 2.98
CA GLN A 111 -9.93 -9.51 4.09
C GLN A 111 -9.94 -8.00 3.79
N ALA A 112 -9.15 -7.54 2.82
CA ALA A 112 -9.06 -6.14 2.40
C ALA A 112 -9.88 -5.84 1.14
N LYS A 113 -10.52 -6.84 0.52
CA LYS A 113 -11.28 -6.69 -0.72
C LYS A 113 -12.31 -5.55 -0.63
N THR A 114 -13.17 -5.58 0.39
CA THR A 114 -14.23 -4.58 0.58
C THR A 114 -13.68 -3.16 0.77
N PHE A 115 -12.50 -3.02 1.35
CA PHE A 115 -11.83 -1.72 1.45
C PHE A 115 -11.50 -1.16 0.06
N TYR A 116 -10.94 -1.98 -0.84
CA TYR A 116 -10.62 -1.55 -2.21
C TYR A 116 -11.87 -1.38 -3.09
N GLU A 117 -12.90 -2.22 -2.92
CA GLU A 117 -14.19 -2.05 -3.59
C GLU A 117 -14.81 -0.68 -3.25
N GLY A 118 -14.77 -0.28 -1.97
CA GLY A 118 -15.23 1.04 -1.52
C GLY A 118 -14.44 2.21 -2.13
N LEU A 119 -13.24 1.95 -2.67
CA LEU A 119 -12.42 2.92 -3.40
C LEU A 119 -12.62 2.84 -4.92
N GLY A 120 -13.50 1.97 -5.41
CA GLY A 120 -13.84 1.81 -6.82
C GLY A 120 -12.93 0.85 -7.58
N PHE A 121 -12.14 0.02 -6.88
CA PHE A 121 -11.46 -1.11 -7.51
C PHE A 121 -12.46 -2.21 -7.84
N LYS A 122 -12.20 -2.93 -8.93
CA LYS A 122 -12.98 -4.07 -9.39
C LYS A 122 -12.10 -5.30 -9.41
N GLU A 123 -12.59 -6.39 -8.84
CA GLU A 123 -11.89 -7.68 -8.89
C GLU A 123 -11.96 -8.30 -10.28
N TYR A 124 -10.97 -9.13 -10.58
CA TYR A 124 -10.93 -9.98 -11.76
C TYR A 124 -10.07 -11.22 -11.52
N GLY A 125 -10.36 -12.29 -12.23
CA GLY A 125 -9.69 -13.57 -12.06
C GLY A 125 -10.17 -14.35 -10.83
N ASP A 126 -9.48 -15.45 -10.56
CA ASP A 126 -9.78 -16.34 -9.44
C ASP A 126 -9.00 -15.96 -8.18
N VAL A 127 -9.45 -16.46 -7.03
CA VAL A 127 -8.70 -16.38 -5.77
C VAL A 127 -7.44 -17.24 -5.87
N PHE A 128 -6.32 -16.72 -5.39
CA PHE A 128 -5.03 -17.43 -5.36
C PHE A 128 -4.30 -17.22 -4.02
N LEU A 129 -3.31 -18.07 -3.75
CA LEU A 129 -2.48 -17.97 -2.57
C LEU A 129 -1.16 -17.24 -2.87
N GLU A 130 -0.80 -16.28 -2.02
CA GLU A 130 0.50 -15.62 -1.98
C GLU A 130 0.94 -15.57 -0.51
N ALA A 131 2.13 -16.11 -0.20
CA ALA A 131 2.64 -16.24 1.17
C ALA A 131 1.63 -16.89 2.16
N ASN A 132 0.91 -17.92 1.73
CA ASN A 132 -0.15 -18.61 2.48
C ASN A 132 -1.37 -17.74 2.83
N ILE A 133 -1.55 -16.61 2.16
CA ILE A 133 -2.70 -15.71 2.34
C ILE A 133 -3.51 -15.71 1.04
N GLU A 134 -4.83 -15.79 1.16
CA GLU A 134 -5.74 -15.71 0.01
C GLU A 134 -5.82 -14.27 -0.52
N HIS A 135 -5.64 -14.15 -1.84
CA HIS A 135 -5.68 -12.90 -2.58
C HIS A 135 -6.62 -12.99 -3.77
N VAL A 136 -7.08 -11.82 -4.24
CA VAL A 136 -7.76 -11.64 -5.52
C VAL A 136 -7.17 -10.44 -6.24
N SER A 137 -6.99 -10.53 -7.56
CA SER A 137 -6.51 -9.40 -8.35
C SER A 137 -7.62 -8.37 -8.51
N MET A 138 -7.27 -7.10 -8.37
CA MET A 138 -8.18 -5.98 -8.53
C MET A 138 -7.54 -4.86 -9.34
N SER A 139 -8.34 -4.12 -10.09
CA SER A 139 -7.88 -2.96 -10.86
C SER A 139 -8.84 -1.80 -10.76
N LYS A 140 -8.32 -0.59 -10.97
CA LYS A 140 -9.11 0.63 -11.10
C LYS A 140 -8.57 1.47 -12.24
N LYS A 141 -9.45 1.83 -13.17
CA LYS A 141 -9.14 2.86 -14.17
C LYS A 141 -9.03 4.21 -13.49
N LEU A 142 -7.94 4.90 -13.76
CA LEU A 142 -7.76 6.28 -13.35
C LEU A 142 -8.50 7.17 -14.33
N ARG A 143 -9.13 8.24 -13.84
CA ARG A 143 -9.79 9.19 -14.73
C ARG A 143 -8.70 10.04 -15.36
N SER A 144 -8.72 10.15 -16.69
CA SER A 144 -7.94 11.18 -17.39
C SER A 144 -8.38 12.55 -16.86
N ILE A 145 -7.40 13.37 -16.48
CA ILE A 145 -7.61 14.79 -16.17
C ILE A 145 -7.83 15.53 -17.50
#